data_AF-N9VQB3-F1
#
_entry.id   AF-N9VQB3-F1
#
_cell.length_a   1.000
_cell.length_b   1.000
_cell.length_c   1.000
_cell.angle_alpha   90.00
_cell.angle_beta   90.00
_cell.angle_gamma   90.00
#
_symmetry.space_group_name_H-M   'P 1'
#
loop_
_entity.id
_entity.type
_entity.pdbx_description
1 polymer ?
#
loop_
_entity_poly.entity_id
_entity_poly.type
_entity_poly.pdbx_seq_one_letter_code
_entity_poly.pdbx_strand_id
1 'polypeptide(L)'
;MVEHKGFEVKTYDRNAAGKEKKVDVAIAHQITKDAYTLIASEKETSEIVLVAGDKDYVPVIEDLKSEGFTVVVVFWDQAAQELKDAATKFVSMNQWLNYLQL
;
A
#
# COMPACT_ATOMS: atom_id res chain seq x y z
N MET A 1 -5.35 -0.27 -19.80
CA MET A 1 -4.36 0.56 -19.09
C MET A 1 -5.08 1.26 -17.95
N VAL A 2 -4.53 1.17 -16.73
CA VAL A 2 -5.20 1.59 -15.48
C VAL A 2 -5.37 3.11 -15.39
N GLU A 3 -4.58 3.86 -16.16
CA GLU A 3 -4.67 5.30 -16.38
C GLU A 3 -6.10 5.73 -16.77
N HIS A 4 -6.78 4.96 -17.63
CA HIS A 4 -8.16 5.25 -18.04
C HIS A 4 -9.19 5.08 -16.91
N LYS A 5 -8.81 4.45 -15.80
CA LYS A 5 -9.62 4.33 -14.59
C LYS A 5 -9.31 5.43 -13.57
N GLY A 6 -8.45 6.39 -13.91
CA GLY A 6 -8.10 7.53 -13.07
C GLY A 6 -6.89 7.30 -12.16
N PHE A 7 -6.13 6.23 -12.36
CA PHE A 7 -4.92 5.98 -11.58
C PHE A 7 -3.73 6.79 -12.12
N GLU A 8 -3.01 7.47 -11.23
CA GLU A 8 -1.68 8.02 -11.53
C GLU A 8 -0.67 6.87 -11.60
N VAL A 9 -0.11 6.65 -12.79
CA VAL A 9 0.86 5.57 -13.02
C VAL A 9 2.28 6.13 -12.97
N LYS A 10 3.08 5.62 -12.04
CA LYS A 10 4.52 5.86 -11.96
C LYS A 10 5.27 4.60 -12.35
N THR A 11 6.13 4.69 -13.36
CA THR A 11 6.97 3.57 -13.83
C THR A 11 8.41 3.79 -13.42
N TYR A 12 9.08 2.72 -13.01
CA TYR A 12 10.51 2.73 -12.68
C TYR A 12 11.26 1.76 -13.62
N ASP A 13 12.40 2.20 -14.14
CA ASP A 13 13.23 1.35 -14.99
C ASP A 13 13.87 0.22 -14.19
N ARG A 14 13.88 -0.97 -14.78
CA ARG A 14 14.60 -2.13 -14.23
C ARG A 14 16.11 -1.91 -14.42
N ASN A 15 16.91 -2.29 -13.43
CA ASN A 15 18.36 -2.26 -13.59
C ASN A 15 18.84 -3.34 -14.58
N ALA A 16 20.11 -3.27 -14.98
CA ALA A 16 20.72 -4.21 -15.93
C ALA A 16 20.69 -5.69 -15.49
N ALA A 17 20.41 -5.98 -14.22
CA ALA A 17 20.21 -7.33 -13.69
C ALA A 17 18.72 -7.75 -13.65
N GLY A 18 17.82 -6.98 -14.26
CA GLY A 18 16.39 -7.24 -14.29
C GLY A 18 15.66 -7.02 -12.96
N LYS A 19 16.32 -6.43 -11.95
CA LYS A 19 15.70 -6.11 -10.66
C LYS A 19 15.24 -4.65 -10.64
N GLU A 20 14.00 -4.46 -10.23
CA GLU A 20 13.49 -3.17 -9.81
C GLU A 20 14.19 -2.80 -8.50
N LYS A 21 14.68 -1.57 -8.37
CA LYS A 21 15.41 -1.11 -7.18
C LYS A 21 14.75 0.17 -6.70
N LYS A 22 14.53 0.29 -5.38
CA LYS A 22 13.94 1.47 -4.70
C LYS A 22 12.43 1.67 -4.85
N VAL A 23 11.68 0.72 -5.44
CA VAL A 23 10.23 0.86 -5.59
C VAL A 23 9.54 0.86 -4.23
N ASP A 24 9.95 -0.04 -3.32
CA ASP A 24 9.38 -0.14 -1.96
C ASP A 24 9.59 1.14 -1.17
N VAL A 25 10.82 1.67 -1.23
CA VAL A 25 11.19 2.96 -0.61
C VAL A 25 10.42 4.11 -1.22
N ALA A 26 10.22 4.13 -2.54
CA ALA A 26 9.46 5.18 -3.20
C ALA A 26 7.98 5.16 -2.79
N ILE A 27 7.39 3.96 -2.69
CA ILE A 27 6.01 3.79 -2.22
C ILE A 27 5.90 4.24 -0.76
N ALA A 28 6.76 3.76 0.14
CA ALA A 28 6.75 4.16 1.54
C ALA A 28 6.87 5.69 1.69
N HIS A 29 7.82 6.31 0.98
CA HIS A 29 8.00 7.77 0.99
C HIS A 29 6.77 8.51 0.47
N GLN A 30 6.17 8.03 -0.63
CA GLN A 30 4.99 8.66 -1.24
C GLN A 30 3.78 8.59 -0.30
N ILE A 31 3.55 7.44 0.34
CA ILE A 31 2.46 7.28 1.32
C ILE A 31 2.62 8.28 2.46
N THR A 32 3.82 8.37 3.05
CA THR A 32 4.08 9.33 4.13
C THR A 32 3.86 10.77 3.65
N LYS A 33 4.39 11.13 2.47
CA LYS A 33 4.21 12.47 1.91
C LYS A 33 2.72 12.80 1.76
N ASP A 34 1.96 11.93 1.12
CA ASP A 34 0.54 12.17 0.84
C ASP A 34 -0.29 12.20 2.12
N ALA A 35 0.04 11.36 3.10
CA ALA A 35 -0.57 11.40 4.43
C ALA A 35 -0.45 12.79 5.06
N TYR A 36 0.75 13.40 5.03
CA TYR A 36 0.97 14.69 5.67
C TYR A 36 0.58 15.91 4.83
N THR A 37 0.59 15.80 3.50
CA THR A 37 0.29 16.94 2.62
C THR A 37 -1.16 17.00 2.14
N LEU A 38 -1.84 15.85 2.03
CA LEU A 38 -3.20 15.77 1.50
C LEU A 38 -4.21 15.36 2.56
N ILE A 39 -3.82 14.49 3.50
CA ILE A 39 -4.77 13.85 4.43
C ILE A 39 -4.72 14.46 5.84
N ALA A 40 -3.63 15.13 6.22
CA ALA A 40 -3.41 15.59 7.59
C ALA A 40 -4.54 16.45 8.18
N SER A 41 -5.27 17.21 7.36
CA SER A 41 -6.41 18.03 7.80
C SER A 41 -7.73 17.25 7.95
N GLU A 42 -7.83 16.05 7.38
CA GLU A 42 -9.06 15.24 7.29
C GLU A 42 -8.80 13.77 7.68
N LYS A 43 -7.89 13.54 8.64
CA LYS A 43 -7.46 12.19 9.05
C LYS A 43 -8.63 11.30 9.49
N GLU A 44 -9.63 11.87 10.15
CA GLU A 44 -10.78 11.14 10.71
C GLU A 44 -11.74 10.61 9.63
N THR A 45 -11.75 11.24 8.45
CA THR A 45 -12.66 10.91 7.34
C THR A 45 -11.95 10.29 6.15
N SER A 46 -10.64 10.08 6.25
CA SER A 46 -9.79 9.60 5.17
C SER A 46 -9.16 8.26 5.48
N GLU A 47 -8.95 7.46 4.44
CA GLU A 47 -8.29 6.16 4.53
C GLU A 47 -7.12 6.08 3.54
N ILE A 48 -6.01 5.52 3.98
CA ILE A 48 -4.85 5.21 3.14
C ILE A 48 -4.93 3.73 2.77
N VAL A 49 -5.06 3.42 1.47
CA VAL A 49 -5.19 2.03 1.00
C VAL A 49 -3.88 1.56 0.37
N LEU A 50 -3.20 0.62 1.03
CA LEU A 50 -2.01 -0.06 0.50
C LEU A 50 -2.40 -1.42 -0.08
N VAL A 51 -2.18 -1.59 -1.39
CA VAL A 51 -2.40 -2.87 -2.08
C VAL A 51 -1.05 -3.59 -2.25
N ALA A 52 -0.54 -4.15 -1.15
CA ALA A 52 0.72 -4.88 -1.13
C ALA A 52 0.76 -5.88 0.04
N GLY A 53 1.58 -6.92 -0.10
CA GLY A 53 1.79 -7.95 0.92
C GLY A 53 3.21 -8.00 1.47
N ASP A 54 4.05 -7.02 1.12
CA ASP A 54 5.44 -6.96 1.54
C ASP A 54 5.55 -6.49 3.00
N LYS A 55 6.43 -7.14 3.78
CA LYS A 55 6.68 -6.80 5.17
C LYS A 55 7.49 -5.51 5.31
N ASP A 56 8.20 -5.09 4.27
CA ASP A 56 8.98 -3.86 4.29
C ASP A 56 8.11 -2.61 4.50
N TYR A 57 6.78 -2.72 4.35
CA TYR A 57 5.83 -1.65 4.64
C TYR A 57 5.37 -1.59 6.11
N VAL A 58 5.66 -2.59 6.94
CA VAL A 58 5.25 -2.60 8.36
C VAL A 58 5.66 -1.31 9.09
N PRO A 59 6.92 -0.83 9.00
CA PRO A 59 7.33 0.36 9.74
C PRO A 59 6.55 1.62 9.36
N VAL A 60 6.22 1.80 8.07
CA VAL A 60 5.45 2.98 7.64
C VAL A 60 3.99 2.89 8.06
N ILE A 61 3.41 1.69 8.09
CA ILE A 61 2.02 1.49 8.53
C ILE A 61 1.90 1.75 10.03
N GLU A 62 2.83 1.23 10.84
CA GLU A 62 2.82 1.44 12.28
C GLU A 62 2.98 2.92 12.65
N ASP A 63 3.90 3.62 11.97
CA ASP A 63 4.12 5.06 12.17
C ASP A 63 2.84 5.85 11.88
N LEU A 64 2.23 5.65 10.70
CA LEU A 64 0.99 6.31 10.30
C LEU A 64 -0.18 5.99 11.24
N LYS A 65 -0.32 4.73 11.68
CA LYS A 65 -1.34 4.33 12.65
C LYS A 65 -1.13 5.00 14.00
N SER A 66 0.11 5.12 14.47
CA SER A 66 0.43 5.82 15.72
C SER A 66 0.11 7.31 15.65
N GLU A 67 0.21 7.89 14.46
CA GLU A 67 -0.09 9.29 14.13
C GLU A 67 -1.60 9.55 13.83
N GLY A 68 -2.44 8.54 14.06
CA GLY A 68 -3.90 8.63 13.96
C GLY A 68 -4.46 8.49 12.54
N PHE A 69 -3.66 8.02 11.56
CA PHE A 69 -4.15 7.72 10.22
C PHE A 69 -4.78 6.33 10.16
N THR A 70 -5.86 6.20 9.38
CA THR A 70 -6.46 4.90 9.06
C THR A 70 -5.73 4.28 7.87
N VAL A 71 -5.00 3.19 8.11
CA VAL A 71 -4.28 2.46 7.05
C VAL A 71 -4.96 1.12 6.78
N VAL A 72 -5.42 0.93 5.54
CA VAL A 72 -6.07 -0.28 5.05
C VAL A 72 -5.10 -1.05 4.17
N VAL A 73 -4.79 -2.29 4.54
CA VAL A 73 -3.98 -3.18 3.71
C VAL A 73 -4.89 -4.13 2.95
N VAL A 74 -4.70 -4.20 1.64
CA VAL A 74 -5.48 -5.06 0.73
C VAL A 74 -4.54 -6.06 0.08
N PHE A 75 -4.64 -7.33 0.46
CA PHE A 75 -3.81 -8.39 -0.12
C PHE A 75 -4.45 -9.76 0.03
N TRP A 76 -3.87 -10.78 -0.61
CA TRP A 76 -4.27 -12.18 -0.39
C TRP A 76 -3.93 -12.65 1.02
N ASP A 77 -4.62 -13.68 1.52
CA ASP A 77 -4.46 -14.13 2.92
C ASP A 77 -3.07 -14.65 3.27
N GLN A 78 -2.24 -14.95 2.26
CA GLN A 78 -0.83 -15.31 2.41
C GLN A 78 0.05 -14.15 2.88
N ALA A 79 -0.49 -12.95 3.09
CA ALA A 79 0.22 -11.83 3.72
C ALA A 79 0.77 -12.23 5.10
N ALA A 80 1.90 -11.63 5.47
CA ALA A 80 2.51 -11.80 6.78
C ALA A 80 1.55 -11.39 7.90
N GLN A 81 1.53 -12.15 9.00
CA GLN A 81 0.67 -11.83 10.15
C GLN A 81 0.99 -10.44 10.73
N GLU A 82 2.27 -10.12 10.86
CA GLU A 82 2.75 -8.80 11.30
C GLU A 82 2.19 -7.64 10.46
N LEU A 83 2.07 -7.80 9.14
CA LEU A 83 1.48 -6.79 8.26
C LEU A 83 -0.01 -6.61 8.53
N LYS A 84 -0.72 -7.70 8.81
CA LYS A 84 -2.15 -7.67 9.16
C LYS A 84 -2.37 -6.99 10.51
N ASP A 85 -1.49 -7.25 11.47
CA ASP A 85 -1.56 -6.69 12.82
C ASP A 85 -1.19 -5.18 12.84
N ALA A 86 -0.22 -4.79 12.01
CA ALA A 86 0.18 -3.40 11.82
C ALA A 86 -0.95 -2.55 11.23
N ALA A 87 -1.70 -3.08 10.26
CA ALA A 87 -2.80 -2.35 9.60
C ALA A 87 -3.91 -1.93 10.59
N THR A 88 -4.65 -0.88 10.25
CA THR A 88 -5.91 -0.55 10.93
C THR A 88 -7.01 -1.49 10.47
N LYS A 89 -6.99 -1.87 9.18
CA LYS A 89 -7.91 -2.82 8.58
C LYS A 89 -7.19 -3.67 7.54
N PHE A 90 -7.47 -4.96 7.51
CA PHE A 90 -7.01 -5.85 6.46
C PHE A 90 -8.19 -6.32 5.61
N VAL A 91 -8.09 -6.20 4.30
CA VAL A 91 -9.10 -6.66 3.34
C VAL A 91 -8.49 -7.79 2.51
N SER A 92 -9.03 -8.99 2.68
CA SER A 92 -8.61 -10.16 1.92
C SER A 92 -9.02 -10.04 0.46
N MET A 93 -8.06 -10.24 -0.44
CA MET A 93 -8.34 -10.33 -1.87
C MET A 93 -8.79 -11.72 -2.33
N ASN A 94 -8.87 -12.70 -1.42
CA ASN A 94 -9.19 -14.08 -1.78
C ASN A 94 -10.55 -14.23 -2.48
N GLN A 95 -11.51 -13.38 -2.15
CA GLN A 95 -12.83 -13.37 -2.80
C GLN A 95 -12.79 -13.05 -4.30
N TRP A 96 -11.71 -12.43 -4.78
CA TRP A 96 -11.50 -12.10 -6.20
C TRP A 96 -10.55 -13.08 -6.91
N LEU A 97 -10.14 -14.18 -6.27
CA LEU A 97 -9.28 -15.19 -6.91
C LEU A 97 -9.89 -15.76 -8.20
N ASN A 98 -11.22 -15.81 -8.29
CA ASN A 98 -11.92 -16.27 -9.50
C ASN A 98 -11.62 -15.40 -10.74
N TYR A 99 -11.24 -14.13 -10.57
CA TYR A 99 -10.82 -13.27 -11.69
C TYR A 99 -9.42 -13.62 -12.23
N LEU A 100 -8.66 -14.43 -11.51
CA LEU A 100 -7.32 -14.89 -11.91
C LEU A 100 -7.33 -16.31 -12.49
N GLN A 101 -8.48 -16.99 -12.49
CA GLN A 101 -8.65 -18.28 -13.15
C GLN A 101 -8.73 -18.03 -14.66
N LEU A 102 -7.66 -18.41 -15.37
CA LEU A 102 -7.57 -18.42 -16.84
C LEU A 102 -8.33 -19.60 -17.43
#